data_AF-A0A158DM50-F1
#
_entry.id   AF-A0A158DM50-F1
#
_cell.length_a   1.000
_cell.length_b   1.000
_cell.length_c   1.000
_cell.angle_alpha   90.00
_cell.angle_beta   90.00
_cell.angle_gamma   90.00
#
_symmetry.space_group_name_H-M   'P 1'
#
loop_
_entity.id
_entity.type
_entity.pdbx_description
1 polymer ?
#
loop_
_entity_poly.entity_id
_entity_poly.type
_entity_poly.pdbx_seq_one_letter_code
_entity_poly.pdbx_strand_id
1 'polypeptide(L)' 'MSRYQEVSTSIDPALKASAYEVLAEMDIKVSDFLRSAMIHLVEKRAVPFDIKRVRPSTRREEVAV' A
#
# COMPACT_ATOMS: atom_id res chain seq x y z
N MET A 1 11.68 -7.49 26.89
CA MET A 1 11.22 -7.61 25.48
C MET A 1 10.58 -6.30 25.09
N SER A 2 10.99 -5.67 23.98
CA SER A 2 10.28 -4.50 23.46
C SER A 2 8.86 -4.92 23.07
N ARG A 3 7.85 -4.19 23.53
CA ARG A 3 6.43 -4.43 23.17
C ARG A 3 6.08 -4.03 21.73
N TYR A 4 7.03 -3.42 21.02
CA TYR A 4 6.83 -2.90 19.67
C TYR A 4 7.77 -3.58 18.69
N GLN A 5 7.21 -4.03 17.57
CA GLN A 5 7.95 -4.55 16.43
C GLN A 5 7.99 -3.49 15.33
N GLU A 6 9.18 -3.20 14.84
CA GLU A 6 9.37 -2.31 13.70
C GLU A 6 9.06 -3.06 12.40
N VAL A 7 8.35 -2.39 11.50
CA VAL A 7 8.02 -2.91 10.17
C VAL A 7 8.56 -1.93 9.15
N SER A 8 9.45 -2.41 8.28
CA SER A 8 10.00 -1.65 7.16
C SER A 8 9.44 -2.18 5.84
N THR A 9 9.19 -1.26 4.91
CA THR A 9 8.73 -1.59 3.55
C THR A 9 9.28 -0.58 2.55
N SER A 10 9.45 -1.03 1.32
CA SER A 10 9.85 -0.17 0.20
C SER A 10 8.60 0.26 -0.55
N ILE A 11 8.51 1.56 -0.83
CA ILE A 11 7.45 2.18 -1.62
C ILE A 11 8.11 3.13 -2.63
N ASP A 12 7.48 3.29 -3.78
CA ASP A 12 7.88 4.31 -4.75
C ASP A 12 7.98 5.70 -4.08
N PRO A 13 9.09 6.46 -4.24
CA PRO A 13 9.27 7.74 -3.55
C PRO A 13 8.23 8.80 -3.90
N ALA A 14 7.77 8.85 -5.16
CA ALA A 14 6.76 9.83 -5.58
C ALA A 14 5.40 9.47 -4.98
N LEU A 15 5.02 8.19 -5.03
CA LEU A 15 3.80 7.70 -4.37
C LEU A 15 3.83 7.96 -2.86
N LYS A 16 4.99 7.76 -2.22
CA LYS A 16 5.19 8.06 -0.81
C LYS A 16 4.94 9.54 -0.51
N ALA A 17 5.55 10.45 -1.28
CA ALA A 17 5.37 11.89 -1.07
C ALA A 17 3.89 12.29 -1.16
N SER A 18 3.20 11.87 -2.22
CA SER A 18 1.78 12.18 -2.39
C SER A 18 0.89 11.59 -1.28
N ALA A 19 1.18 10.36 -0.83
CA ALA A 19 0.43 9.76 0.28
C ALA A 19 0.64 10.52 1.60
N TYR A 20 1.85 11.04 1.85
CA TYR A 20 2.14 11.82 3.05
C TYR A 20 1.42 13.16 3.03
N GLU A 21 1.34 13.83 1.88
CA GLU A 21 0.60 15.09 1.73
C GLU A 21 -0.89 14.91 2.05
N VAL A 22 -1.54 13.92 1.44
CA VAL A 22 -2.97 13.64 1.66
C VAL A 22 -3.25 13.25 3.12
N LEU A 23 -2.41 12.41 3.72
CA LEU A 23 -2.59 12.01 5.11
C LEU A 23 -2.37 13.18 6.07
N ALA A 24 -1.46 14.10 5.76
CA ALA A 24 -1.24 15.31 6.54
C ALA A 24 -2.44 16.27 6.49
N GLU A 25 -3.11 16.40 5.35
CA GLU A 25 -4.36 17.18 5.23
C GLU A 25 -5.47 16.65 6.15
N MET A 26 -5.45 15.36 6.46
CA MET A 26 -6.38 14.69 7.36
C MET A 26 -5.92 14.67 8.82
N ASP A 27 -4.77 15.25 9.14
CA ASP A 27 -4.09 15.15 10.45
C ASP A 27 -3.81 13.69 10.88
N ILE A 28 -3.50 12.82 9.91
CA ILE A 28 -3.21 11.41 10.13
C ILE A 28 -1.74 11.13 9.85
N LYS A 29 -1.06 10.47 10.79
CA LYS A 29 0.30 9.97 10.56
C LYS A 29 0.27 8.69 9.73
N VAL A 30 1.24 8.54 8.85
CA VAL A 30 1.42 7.33 8.03
C VAL A 30 1.52 6.06 8.89
N SER A 31 2.17 6.14 10.05
CA SER A 31 2.23 5.02 11.00
C SER A 31 0.86 4.61 11.54
N ASP A 32 -0.03 5.58 11.77
CA ASP A 32 -1.36 5.34 12.34
C ASP A 32 -2.29 4.79 11.25
N PHE A 33 -2.19 5.33 10.04
CA PHE A 33 -2.84 4.76 8.86
C PHE A 33 -2.43 3.29 8.64
N LEU A 34 -1.14 2.99 8.61
CA LEU A 34 -0.64 1.62 8.42
C LEU A 34 -1.08 0.70 9.55
N ARG A 35 -1.05 1.16 10.81
CA ARG A 35 -1.54 0.37 11.95
C ARG A 35 -3.02 0.03 11.80
N SER A 36 -3.85 1.01 11.41
CA SER A 36 -5.28 0.82 11.18
C SER A 36 -5.55 -0.15 10.02
N ALA A 37 -4.81 -0.02 8.92
CA ALA A 37 -4.91 -0.93 7.78
C ALA A 37 -4.53 -2.38 8.16
N MET A 38 -3.49 -2.57 8.97
CA MET A 38 -3.08 -3.90 9.46
C MET A 38 -4.11 -4.51 10.40
N ILE A 39 -4.72 -3.71 11.29
CA ILE A 39 -5.82 -4.17 12.15
C ILE A 39 -7.00 -4.63 11.29
N HIS A 40 -7.41 -3.83 10.31
CA HIS A 40 -8.49 -4.18 9.38
C HIS A 40 -8.20 -5.50 8.65
N LEU A 41 -6.98 -5.68 8.16
CA LEU A 41 -6.56 -6.90 7.47
C LEU A 41 -6.72 -8.13 8.36
N VAL A 42 -6.32 -8.04 9.63
CA VAL A 42 -6.41 -9.15 10.59
C VAL A 42 -7.86 -9.43 10.98
N GLU A 43 -8.63 -8.39 11.29
CA GLU A 43 -10.02 -8.52 11.76
C GLU A 43 -10.96 -9.03 10.67
N LYS A 44 -10.85 -8.48 9.45
CA LYS A 44 -11.75 -8.80 8.34
C LYS A 44 -11.22 -9.92 7.43
N ARG A 45 -9.96 -10.32 7.60
CA ARG A 45 -9.25 -11.25 6.71
C ARG A 45 -9.31 -10.84 5.23
N ALA A 46 -9.40 -9.54 4.99
CA ALA A 46 -9.55 -8.94 3.69
C ALA A 46 -8.74 -7.64 3.63
N VAL A 47 -8.19 -7.34 2.47
CA VAL A 47 -7.52 -6.06 2.23
C VAL A 47 -8.56 -4.93 2.18
N PRO A 48 -8.28 -3.75 2.75
CA PRO A 48 -9.24 -2.64 2.84
C PRO A 48 -9.47 -1.90 1.51
N PHE A 49 -8.90 -2.40 0.40
CA PHE A 49 -8.98 -1.79 -0.92
C PHE A 49 -9.34 -2.85 -1.97
N ASP A 50 -10.13 -2.43 -2.95
CA ASP A 50 -10.38 -3.23 -4.16
C ASP A 50 -9.08 -3.34 -4.96
N ILE A 51 -8.29 -4.38 -4.66
CA ILE A 51 -7.20 -4.78 -5.55
C ILE A 51 -7.86 -5.26 -6.83
N LYS A 52 -8.03 -4.35 -7.80
CA LYS A 52 -8.24 -4.76 -9.20
C LYS A 52 -7.05 -5.64 -9.54
N ARG A 53 -7.26 -6.96 -9.63
CA ARG A 53 -6.24 -7.90 -10.12
C ARG A 53 -5.73 -7.33 -11.43
N VAL A 54 -4.52 -6.78 -11.41
CA VAL A 54 -3.82 -6.38 -12.62
C VAL A 54 -3.61 -7.69 -13.36
N ARG A 55 -4.42 -7.95 -14.39
CA ARG A 55 -4.15 -9.07 -15.29
C ARG A 55 -2.81 -8.74 -15.95
N PRO A 56 -1.81 -9.62 -15.91
CA PRO A 56 -0.58 -9.40 -16.66
C PRO A 56 -0.98 -9.27 -18.14
N SER A 57 -0.78 -8.10 -18.73
CA SER A 57 -1.00 -7.93 -20.16
C SER A 57 0.03 -8.78 -20.89
N THR A 58 -0.43 -9.84 -21.54
CA THR A 58 0.40 -10.61 -22.47
C THR A 58 0.63 -9.75 -23.71
N ARG A 59 1.54 -8.77 -23.63
CA ARG A 59 2.05 -8.10 -24.83
C ARG A 59 3.24 -8.90 -25.33
N ARG A 60 2.96 -10.00 -26.04
CA ARG A 60 3.90 -10.50 -27.04
C ARG A 60 3.74 -9.56 -28.23
N GLU A 61 4.69 -8.64 -28.38
CA GLU A 61 4.88 -7.97 -29.66
C GLU A 61 5.26 -9.05 -30.68
N GLU A 62 4.30 -9.41 -31.53
CA GLU A 62 4.60 -10.03 -32.81
C GLU A 62 5.41 -9.01 -33.61
N VAL A 63 6.72 -9.19 -33.62
CA VAL A 63 7.58 -8.59 -34.65
C VAL A 63 7.31 -9.38 -35.92
N ALA A 64 6.43 -8.87 -36.76
CA ALA A 64 6.28 -9.31 -38.14
C ALA A 64 5.77 -8.14 -39.00
N VAL A 65 6.70 -7.32 -39.51
CA VAL A 65 6.68 -6.77 -40.87
C VAL A 65 8.12 -6.66 -41.35
#